data_AF-A0A534PXH0-F1
#
_entry.id   AF-A0A534PXH0-F1
#
_cell.length_a   1.000
_cell.length_b   1.000
_cell.length_c   1.000
_cell.angle_alpha   90.00
_cell.angle_beta   90.00
_cell.angle_gamma   90.00
#
_symmetry.space_group_name_H-M   'P 1'
#
loop_
_entity.id
_entity.type
_entity.pdbx_description
1 polymer ?
#
loop_
_entity_poly.entity_id
_entity_poly.type
_entity_poly.pdbx_seq_one_letter_code
_entity_poly.pdbx_strand_id
1 'polypeptide(L)' 'RRHRLTVFADCFVGRGAVDWLVEREGLSRAESVALGQRLVDQGVIHHVLDEHHFRDGHFFYRFHGAERRQSVTPRGLAHL' A
#
# COMPACT_ATOMS: atom_id res chain seq x y z
N ARG A 1 1.65 -8.72 23.28
CA ARG A 1 0.49 -8.31 22.45
C ARG A 1 0.95 -8.34 20.99
N ARG A 2 0.49 -9.30 20.19
CA ARG A 2 0.78 -9.37 18.74
C ARG A 2 -0.37 -8.67 18.02
N HIS A 3 -0.10 -7.53 17.39
CA HIS A 3 -1.08 -6.89 16.54
C HIS A 3 -1.07 -7.61 15.19
N ARG A 4 -2.04 -8.52 15.04
CA ARG A 4 -2.45 -9.12 13.78
C ARG A 4 -3.15 -8.02 12.98
N LEU A 5 -2.36 -7.08 12.47
CA LEU A 5 -2.84 -6.10 11.52
C LEU A 5 -3.12 -6.87 10.24
N THR A 6 -4.39 -7.28 10.09
CA THR A 6 -4.96 -7.56 8.79
C THR A 6 -4.71 -6.32 7.95
N VAL A 7 -3.62 -6.35 7.18
CA VAL A 7 -3.28 -5.32 6.21
C VAL A 7 -4.49 -5.20 5.31
N PHE A 8 -5.01 -3.99 5.14
CA PHE A 8 -5.96 -3.70 4.08
C PHE A 8 -5.27 -4.04 2.75
N ALA A 9 -5.41 -5.31 2.34
CA ALA A 9 -5.17 -5.77 0.98
C ALA A 9 -6.22 -5.02 0.16
N ASP A 10 -5.98 -3.84 -0.37
CA ASP A 10 -4.86 -3.54 -1.24
C ASP A 10 -4.61 -2.03 -1.32
N CYS A 11 -4.97 -1.23 -0.31
CA CYS A 11 -4.79 0.22 -0.39
C CYS A 11 -4.18 0.81 0.89
N PHE A 12 -3.38 1.86 0.73
CA PHE A 12 -2.82 2.67 1.82
C PHE A 12 -2.95 4.16 1.51
N VAL A 13 -2.91 4.99 2.56
CA VAL A 13 -3.02 6.46 2.43
C VAL A 13 -1.63 7.06 2.25
N GLY A 14 -1.46 7.97 1.28
CA GLY A 14 -0.18 8.62 0.98
C GLY A 14 0.46 9.29 2.19
N ARG A 15 -0.31 10.08 2.96
CA ARG A 15 0.16 10.65 4.24
C ARG A 15 0.60 9.60 5.23
N GLY A 16 -0.16 8.52 5.39
CA GLY A 16 0.22 7.42 6.29
C GLY A 16 1.52 6.73 5.88
N ALA A 17 1.76 6.59 4.58
CA ALA A 17 3.03 6.08 4.06
C ALA A 17 4.19 7.04 4.32
N VAL A 18 3.98 8.35 4.16
CA VAL A 18 4.99 9.37 4.48
C VAL A 18 5.30 9.38 5.97
N ASP A 19 4.29 9.38 6.83
CA ASP A 19 4.47 9.34 8.28
C ASP A 19 5.26 8.08 8.70
N TRP A 20 4.94 6.92 8.11
CA TRP A 20 5.67 5.68 8.35
C TRP A 20 7.15 5.76 7.94
N LEU A 21 7.45 6.33 6.76
CA LEU A 21 8.82 6.51 6.28
C LEU A 21 9.63 7.46 7.16
N VAL A 22 9.01 8.53 7.64
CA VAL A 22 9.64 9.47 8.58
C VAL A 22 9.96 8.77 9.90
N GLU A 23 9.00 8.03 10.46
CA GLU A 23 9.15 7.40 11.79
C GLU A 23 10.07 6.17 11.78
N ARG A 24 10.10 5.40 10.69
CA ARG A 24 10.81 4.11 10.62
C ARG A 24 12.14 4.19 9.90
N GLU A 25 12.21 4.97 8.83
CA GLU A 25 13.39 5.10 7.98
C GLU A 25 14.16 6.41 8.23
N GLY A 26 13.63 7.31 9.06
CA GLY A 26 14.27 8.58 9.40
C GLY A 26 14.34 9.58 8.23
N LEU A 27 13.55 9.36 7.18
CA LEU A 27 13.49 10.25 6.03
C LEU A 27 12.78 11.55 6.38
N SER A 28 13.17 12.65 5.74
CA SER A 28 12.33 13.85 5.72
C SER A 28 11.02 13.59 4.97
N ARG A 29 10.00 14.43 5.19
CA ARG A 29 8.74 14.34 4.40
C ARG A 29 9.01 14.48 2.90
N ALA A 30 9.95 15.35 2.51
CA ALA A 30 10.31 15.56 1.11
C ALA A 30 10.95 14.31 0.49
N GLU A 31 11.90 13.67 1.19
CA GLU A 31 12.52 12.43 0.74
C GLU A 31 11.52 11.28 0.66
N SER A 32 10.58 11.22 1.61
CA SER A 32 9.51 10.22 1.64
C SER A 32 8.58 10.37 0.43
N VAL A 33 8.21 11.60 0.08
CA VAL A 33 7.42 11.88 -1.14
C VAL A 33 8.21 11.52 -2.40
N ALA A 34 9.50 11.85 -2.47
CA ALA A 34 10.35 11.50 -3.60
C ALA A 34 10.53 9.98 -3.74
N LEU A 35 10.63 9.24 -2.64
CA LEU A 35 10.63 7.77 -2.66
C LEU A 35 9.29 7.22 -3.15
N GLY A 36 8.17 7.72 -2.61
CA GLY A 36 6.84 7.33 -3.07
C GLY A 36 6.62 7.58 -4.56
N GLN A 37 7.13 8.70 -5.07
CA GLN A 37 7.08 8.99 -6.51
C GLN A 37 7.89 7.98 -7.32
N ARG A 38 9.11 7.63 -6.90
CA ARG A 38 9.91 6.59 -7.56
C ARG A 38 9.19 5.24 -7.60
N LEU A 39 8.47 4.88 -6.53
CA LEU A 39 7.68 3.64 -6.49
C LEU A 39 6.49 3.69 -7.47
N VAL A 40 5.88 4.86 -7.68
CA VAL A 40 4.87 5.08 -8.72
C VAL A 40 5.49 4.95 -10.11
N ASP A 41 6.61 5.63 -10.36
CA ASP A 41 7.28 5.63 -11.67
C ASP A 41 7.78 4.23 -12.07
N GLN A 42 8.16 3.41 -11.09
CA GLN A 42 8.58 2.02 -11.28
C GLN A 42 7.41 1.03 -11.39
N GLY A 43 6.16 1.49 -11.27
CA GLY A 43 4.98 0.62 -11.33
C GLY A 43 4.88 -0.35 -10.14
N VAL A 44 5.44 0.01 -8.98
CA VAL A 44 5.30 -0.77 -7.74
C VAL A 44 3.99 -0.44 -7.05
N ILE A 45 3.60 0.85 -7.05
CA ILE A 45 2.34 1.35 -6.52
C ILE A 45 1.66 2.26 -7.54
N HIS A 46 0.35 2.41 -7.48
CA HIS A 46 -0.41 3.40 -8.26
C HIS A 46 -1.45 4.10 -7.40
N HIS A 47 -1.82 5.31 -7.78
CA HIS A 47 -3.00 5.97 -7.22
C HIS A 47 -4.25 5.21 -7.67
N VAL A 48 -5.22 4.99 -6.78
CA VAL A 48 -6.40 4.14 -7.08
C VAL A 48 -7.21 4.62 -8.29
N LEU A 49 -7.18 5.92 -8.60
CA LEU A 49 -7.84 6.48 -9.80
C LEU A 49 -6.87 6.78 -10.96
N ASP A 50 -5.56 6.53 -10.79
CA ASP A 50 -4.51 6.85 -11.78
C ASP A 50 -4.42 8.33 -12.22
N GLU A 51 -5.05 9.25 -11.47
CA GLU A 51 -5.12 10.67 -11.85
C GLU A 51 -3.87 11.49 -11.50
N HIS A 52 -3.09 11.09 -10.49
CA HIS A 52 -2.06 11.94 -9.90
C HIS A 52 -0.79 11.19 -9.47
N HIS A 53 0.32 11.94 -9.46
CA HIS A 53 1.58 11.62 -8.80
C HIS A 53 1.42 11.31 -7.30
N PHE A 54 2.44 10.70 -6.70
CA PHE A 54 2.47 10.44 -5.26
C PHE A 54 2.44 11.75 -4.45
N ARG A 55 1.60 11.81 -3.42
CA ARG A 55 1.34 13.01 -2.61
C ARG A 55 1.20 12.67 -1.13
N ASP A 56 1.82 13.49 -0.29
CA ASP A 56 1.62 13.53 1.16
C ASP A 56 0.26 14.16 1.50
N GLY A 57 -0.78 13.35 1.38
CA GLY A 57 -2.14 13.75 1.69
C GLY A 57 -3.06 12.54 1.79
N HIS A 58 -4.36 12.81 1.89
CA HIS A 58 -5.38 11.79 2.01
C HIS A 58 -5.76 11.18 0.65
N PHE A 59 -4.74 10.68 -0.07
CA PHE A 59 -4.85 10.00 -1.35
C PHE A 59 -4.62 8.51 -1.16
N PHE A 60 -5.34 7.68 -1.91
CA PHE A 60 -5.25 6.23 -1.80
C PHE A 60 -4.35 5.65 -2.87
N TYR A 61 -3.44 4.77 -2.47
CA TYR A 61 -2.51 4.05 -3.35
C TYR A 61 -2.60 2.55 -3.13
N ARG A 62 -2.30 1.77 -4.17
CA ARG A 62 -2.32 0.30 -4.17
C ARG A 62 -1.04 -0.26 -4.76
N PHE A 63 -0.57 -1.42 -4.27
CA PHE A 63 0.52 -2.15 -4.90
C PHE A 63 0.07 -2.87 -6.18
N HIS A 64 0.86 -2.78 -7.25
CA HIS A 64 0.62 -3.58 -8.46
C HIS A 64 0.81 -5.08 -8.14
N GLY A 65 -0.10 -5.93 -8.64
CA GLY A 65 -0.02 -7.38 -8.47
C GLY A 65 -0.47 -7.92 -7.09
N ALA A 66 -1.00 -7.07 -6.21
CA ALA A 66 -1.59 -7.51 -4.94
C ALA A 66 -2.83 -8.44 -5.12
N GLU A 67 -3.36 -8.55 -6.34
CA GLU A 67 -4.36 -9.53 -6.76
C GLU A 67 -3.93 -11.00 -6.54
N ARG A 68 -2.62 -11.29 -6.38
CA ARG A 68 -2.09 -12.66 -6.25
C ARG A 68 -1.99 -13.19 -4.81
N ARG A 69 -2.69 -12.60 -3.85
CA ARG A 69 -2.83 -13.16 -2.49
C ARG A 69 -4.27 -13.21 -1.97
N GLN A 70 -5.24 -13.44 -2.86
CA GLN A 70 -6.54 -13.93 -2.41
C GLN A 70 -6.44 -15.44 -2.14
N SER A 71 -6.54 -15.80 -0.86
CA SER A 71 -7.24 -16.99 -0.34
C SER A 71 -7.03 -18.31 -1.09
N VAL A 72 -6.16 -19.19 -0.57
CA VAL A 72 -6.50 -20.63 -0.66
C VAL A 72 -7.68 -20.84 0.28
N THR A 73 -8.90 -20.62 -0.20
CA THR A 73 -10.06 -21.31 0.37
C THR A 73 -9.96 -22.75 -0.11
N PRO A 74 -9.89 -23.77 0.76
CA PRO A 74 -10.12 -25.14 0.33
C PRO A 74 -11.55 -25.18 -0.23
N ARG A 75 -11.68 -25.29 -1.55
CA ARG A 75 -12.93 -25.68 -2.18
C ARG A 75 -13.21 -27.12 -1.75
N GLY A 76 -14.26 -27.28 -0.94
CA GLY A 76 -14.94 -28.56 -0.79
C GLY A 76 -14.99 -29.11 0.62
N LEU A 77 -15.88 -28.58 1.46
CA LEU A 77 -16.69 -29.40 2.36
C LEU A 77 -18.09 -28.78 2.44
N ALA A 78 -18.87 -29.07 1.40
CA ALA A 78 -20.33 -28.99 1.45
C ALA A 78 -20.86 -30.34 0.93
N HIS A 79 -21.59 -31.02 1.81
CA HIS A 79 -22.42 -32.21 1.56
C HIS A 79 -21.69 -33.53 1.29
N LEU A 80 -21.57 -34.36 2.33
CA LEU A 80 -22.37 -35.58 2.53
C LEU A 80 -22.43 -35.90 4.03
#